data_AF-A0A969STN7-F1
#
_entry.id   AF-A0A969STN7-F1
#
_cell.length_a   1.000
_cell.length_b   1.000
_cell.length_c   1.000
_cell.angle_alpha   90.00
_cell.angle_beta   90.00
_cell.angle_gamma   90.00
#
_symmetry.space_group_name_H-M   'P 1'
#
loop_
_entity.id
_entity.type
_entity.pdbx_description
1 polymer ?
#
loop_
_entity_poly.entity_id
_entity_poly.type
_entity_poly.pdbx_seq_one_letter_code
_entity_poly.pdbx_strand_id
1 'polypeptide(L)'
;MENRLILKVVKIGADSLQFDNGMILLSNHDQQCCESHYLCLSDLTLDDFKGLEFDLSNGDFFERIKDYGIALKPKNGFPVRIPGYGNNNGCYSPDLTLIITNSDGKGIFKQYDIEECQAIVWE
;
A
#
# COMPACT_ATOMS: atom_id res chain seq x y z
N MET A 1 -7.58 24.26 -16.66
CA MET A 1 -8.33 23.36 -15.77
C MET A 1 -7.44 22.14 -15.56
N GLU A 2 -6.80 22.03 -14.39
CA GLU A 2 -6.07 20.83 -14.02
C GLU A 2 -7.08 19.69 -13.88
N ASN A 3 -7.02 18.70 -14.78
CA ASN A 3 -7.68 17.42 -14.53
C ASN A 3 -6.94 16.77 -13.36
N ARG A 4 -7.39 17.05 -12.13
CA ARG A 4 -7.01 16.23 -10.98
C ARG A 4 -7.62 14.86 -11.22
N LEU A 5 -6.76 13.86 -11.44
CA LEU A 5 -7.17 12.46 -11.58
C LEU A 5 -7.60 11.97 -10.20
N ILE A 6 -8.88 12.18 -9.91
CA ILE A 6 -9.54 11.64 -8.73
C ILE A 6 -9.90 10.18 -9.02
N LEU A 7 -9.44 9.28 -8.15
CA LEU A 7 -9.51 7.84 -8.37
C LEU A 7 -10.28 7.13 -7.27
N LYS A 8 -10.92 6.02 -7.63
CA LYS A 8 -11.69 5.18 -6.71
C LYS A 8 -11.15 3.76 -6.71
N VAL A 9 -11.10 3.13 -5.54
CA VAL A 9 -10.76 1.70 -5.44
C VAL A 9 -11.92 0.88 -5.98
N VAL A 10 -11.64 0.02 -6.96
CA VAL A 10 -12.64 -0.83 -7.62
C VAL A 10 -12.40 -2.33 -7.40
N LYS A 11 -11.20 -2.70 -6.92
CA LYS A 11 -10.84 -4.08 -6.61
C LYS A 11 -9.82 -4.13 -5.49
N ILE A 12 -9.97 -5.12 -4.61
CA ILE A 12 -9.00 -5.51 -3.60
C ILE A 12 -8.50 -6.91 -3.97
N GLY A 13 -7.20 -7.04 -4.20
CA GLY A 13 -6.49 -8.29 -4.36
C GLY A 13 -5.95 -8.79 -3.02
N ALA A 14 -5.18 -9.88 -3.04
CA ALA A 14 -4.56 -10.41 -1.82
C ALA A 14 -3.55 -9.42 -1.20
N ASP A 15 -2.85 -8.67 -2.05
CA ASP A 15 -1.70 -7.81 -1.75
C ASP A 15 -1.76 -6.45 -2.45
N SER A 16 -2.89 -6.14 -3.09
CA SER A 16 -3.00 -5.00 -4.00
C SER A 16 -4.38 -4.35 -4.00
N LEU A 17 -4.40 -3.04 -4.31
CA LEU A 17 -5.61 -2.27 -4.59
C LEU A 17 -5.58 -1.82 -6.05
N GLN A 18 -6.68 -2.01 -6.77
CA GLN A 18 -6.84 -1.50 -8.13
C GLN A 18 -7.78 -0.29 -8.12
N PHE A 19 -7.36 0.76 -8.82
CA PHE A 19 -8.14 1.97 -9.03
C PHE A 19 -8.92 1.91 -10.35
N ASP A 20 -9.99 2.71 -10.45
CA ASP A 20 -10.88 2.81 -11.61
C ASP A 20 -10.19 3.17 -12.94
N ASN A 21 -9.06 3.90 -12.88
CA ASN A 21 -8.22 4.17 -14.05
C ASN A 21 -7.27 3.01 -14.43
N GLY A 22 -7.34 1.89 -13.70
CA GLY A 22 -6.52 0.71 -13.89
C GLY A 22 -5.19 0.70 -13.14
N MET A 23 -4.76 1.80 -12.50
CA MET A 23 -3.54 1.77 -11.69
C MET A 23 -3.68 0.82 -10.50
N ILE A 24 -2.56 0.24 -10.08
CA ILE A 24 -2.49 -0.71 -8.98
C ILE A 24 -1.53 -0.18 -7.92
N LEU A 25 -1.93 -0.24 -6.66
CA LEU A 25 -1.11 0.02 -5.48
C LEU A 25 -0.83 -1.31 -4.78
N LEU A 26 0.43 -1.63 -4.52
CA LEU A 26 0.84 -2.87 -3.83
C LEU A 26 2.08 -2.63 -2.95
N SER A 27 2.29 -3.48 -1.94
CA SER A 27 3.56 -3.54 -1.22
C SER A 27 4.49 -4.56 -1.86
N ASN A 28 5.77 -4.23 -1.97
CA ASN A 28 6.81 -5.14 -2.43
C ASN A 28 7.92 -5.22 -1.39
N HIS A 29 8.40 -6.44 -1.16
CA HIS A 29 9.57 -6.74 -0.37
C HIS A 29 10.42 -7.72 -1.20
N ASP A 30 11.70 -7.39 -1.39
CA ASP A 30 12.64 -8.26 -2.11
C ASP A 30 13.14 -9.32 -1.13
N GLN A 31 12.35 -10.40 -1.01
CA GLN A 31 12.53 -11.39 0.02
C GLN A 31 13.93 -12.02 -0.02
N GLN A 32 14.70 -11.84 1.07
CA GLN A 32 15.92 -12.57 1.30
C GLN A 32 15.69 -13.66 2.34
N CYS A 33 16.06 -14.89 2.01
CA CYS A 33 15.97 -16.02 2.93
C CYS A 33 14.49 -16.30 3.35
N CYS A 34 14.23 -16.62 4.62
CA CYS A 34 12.91 -16.99 5.12
C CYS A 34 12.13 -15.84 5.78
N GLU A 35 12.53 -14.59 5.54
CA GLU A 35 11.83 -13.42 6.08
C GLU A 35 10.53 -13.12 5.29
N SER A 36 9.63 -12.35 5.88
CA SER A 36 8.38 -11.95 5.21
C SER A 36 7.94 -10.58 5.69
N HIS A 37 7.82 -9.63 4.75
CA HIS A 37 7.38 -8.26 5.02
C HIS A 37 6.29 -7.87 4.03
N TYR A 38 5.13 -7.43 4.52
CA TYR A 38 3.98 -7.11 3.67
C TYR A 38 2.98 -6.16 4.33
N LEU A 39 2.19 -5.45 3.52
CA LEU A 39 0.94 -4.82 3.95
C LEU A 39 -0.20 -5.82 3.86
N CYS A 40 -1.00 -5.93 4.92
CA CYS A 40 -2.10 -6.87 5.01
C CYS A 40 -3.42 -6.20 4.64
N LEU A 41 -4.05 -6.68 3.56
CA LEU A 41 -5.35 -6.20 3.09
C LEU A 41 -6.49 -7.19 3.39
N SER A 42 -6.22 -8.30 4.09
CA SER A 42 -7.19 -9.40 4.27
C SER A 42 -8.49 -8.99 4.94
N ASP A 43 -8.43 -7.96 5.79
CA ASP A 43 -9.56 -7.49 6.58
C ASP A 43 -10.32 -6.34 5.88
N LEU A 44 -9.86 -5.90 4.71
CA LEU A 44 -10.45 -4.78 3.98
C LEU A 44 -11.44 -5.27 2.92
N THR A 45 -12.53 -4.54 2.78
CA THR A 45 -13.59 -4.77 1.80
C THR A 45 -13.80 -3.54 0.93
N LEU A 46 -14.48 -3.68 -0.20
CA LEU A 46 -14.81 -2.52 -1.05
C LEU A 46 -15.72 -1.50 -0.34
N ASP A 47 -16.47 -1.92 0.68
CA ASP A 47 -17.30 -1.01 1.47
C ASP A 47 -16.44 -0.04 2.30
N ASP A 48 -15.26 -0.44 2.75
CA ASP A 48 -14.29 0.45 3.45
C ASP A 48 -13.78 1.58 2.56
N PHE A 49 -13.86 1.40 1.23
CA PHE A 49 -13.45 2.39 0.22
C PHE A 49 -14.62 3.11 -0.44
N LYS A 50 -15.86 2.79 -0.07
CA LYS A 50 -17.05 3.25 -0.80
C LYS A 50 -17.21 4.76 -0.69
N GLY A 51 -17.15 5.41 -1.85
CA GLY A 51 -17.28 6.87 -1.97
C GLY A 51 -16.01 7.64 -1.58
N LEU A 52 -14.92 6.95 -1.23
CA LEU A 52 -13.62 7.58 -0.99
C LEU A 52 -12.93 7.89 -2.33
N GLU A 53 -12.23 9.02 -2.36
CA GLU A 53 -11.60 9.56 -3.55
C GLU A 53 -10.12 9.84 -3.28
N PHE A 54 -9.24 9.31 -4.13
CA PHE A 54 -7.79 9.36 -3.94
C PHE A 54 -7.10 10.12 -5.07
N ASP A 55 -5.95 10.71 -4.75
CA ASP A 55 -5.11 11.45 -5.68
C ASP A 55 -3.68 10.92 -5.59
N LEU A 56 -3.33 10.05 -6.52
CA LEU A 56 -2.02 9.40 -6.56
C LEU A 56 -0.96 10.24 -7.30
N SER A 57 -1.25 11.51 -7.60
CA SER A 57 -0.36 12.41 -8.36
C SER A 57 0.90 12.81 -7.59
N ASN A 58 0.92 12.65 -6.26
CA ASN A 58 2.09 12.86 -5.41
C ASN A 58 2.10 11.85 -4.24
N GLY A 59 2.92 12.05 -3.20
CA GLY A 59 2.98 11.17 -2.02
C GLY A 59 1.97 11.49 -0.91
N ASP A 60 1.06 12.45 -1.11
CA ASP A 60 0.17 12.94 -0.05
C ASP A 60 -1.05 12.02 0.17
N PHE A 61 -1.26 11.00 -0.67
CA PHE A 61 -2.38 10.06 -0.57
C PHE A 61 -2.24 9.05 0.57
N PHE A 62 -1.12 9.05 1.30
CA PHE A 62 -0.95 8.17 2.45
C PHE A 62 -0.12 8.83 3.55
N GLU A 63 -0.12 8.20 4.71
CA GLU A 63 0.78 8.48 5.82
C GLU A 63 1.44 7.17 6.29
N ARG A 64 2.70 7.30 6.71
CA ARG A 64 3.44 6.23 7.38
C ARG A 64 3.02 6.20 8.85
N ILE A 65 2.77 5.00 9.37
CA ILE A 65 2.52 4.78 10.78
C ILE A 65 3.57 3.79 11.25
N LYS A 66 4.62 4.34 11.86
CA LYS A 66 5.74 3.58 12.38
C LYS A 66 5.26 2.44 13.30
N ASP A 67 5.87 1.27 13.14
CA ASP A 67 5.61 0.04 13.90
C ASP A 67 4.17 -0.50 13.75
N TYR A 68 3.41 -0.03 12.75
CA TYR A 68 2.03 -0.47 12.52
C TYR A 68 1.69 -0.74 11.05
N GLY A 69 1.95 0.21 10.14
CA GLY A 69 1.36 0.16 8.80
C GLY A 69 1.29 1.51 8.11
N ILE A 70 0.33 1.65 7.21
CA ILE A 70 0.02 2.91 6.53
C ILE A 70 -1.43 3.32 6.74
N ALA A 71 -1.74 4.59 6.54
CA ALA A 71 -3.11 5.05 6.33
C ALA A 71 -3.24 5.69 4.96
N LEU A 72 -4.15 5.19 4.13
CA LEU A 72 -4.53 5.83 2.88
C LEU A 72 -5.45 7.02 3.20
N LYS A 73 -5.06 8.20 2.73
CA LYS A 73 -5.71 9.49 2.97
C LYS A 73 -6.53 9.87 1.73
N PRO A 74 -7.84 9.61 1.72
CA PRO A 74 -8.70 10.13 0.67
C PRO A 74 -8.82 11.67 0.77
N LYS A 75 -9.25 12.31 -0.31
CA LYS A 75 -9.59 13.74 -0.34
C LYS A 75 -10.87 14.04 0.46
N ASN A 76 -11.65 13.02 0.75
CA ASN A 76 -12.93 13.09 1.44
C ASN A 76 -13.10 11.89 2.39
N GLY A 77 -13.88 12.07 3.45
CA GLY A 77 -14.14 10.98 4.40
C GLY A 77 -12.97 10.72 5.34
N PHE A 78 -12.84 9.48 5.80
CA PHE A 78 -11.85 9.07 6.80
C PHE A 78 -10.72 8.23 6.19
N PRO A 79 -9.50 8.31 6.74
CA PRO A 79 -8.40 7.45 6.30
C PRO A 79 -8.70 5.96 6.49
N VAL A 80 -8.24 5.14 5.55
CA VAL A 80 -8.29 3.67 5.63
C VAL A 80 -6.93 3.18 6.10
N ARG A 81 -6.89 2.48 7.23
CA ARG A 81 -5.66 1.94 7.81
C ARG A 81 -5.38 0.56 7.25
N ILE A 82 -4.12 0.32 6.89
CA ILE A 82 -3.63 -0.96 6.37
C ILE A 82 -2.45 -1.37 7.27
N PRO A 83 -2.59 -2.42 8.10
CA PRO A 83 -1.50 -2.89 8.93
C PRO A 83 -0.39 -3.51 8.06
N GLY A 84 0.85 -3.36 8.51
CA GLY A 84 2.02 -4.03 7.97
C GLY A 84 2.59 -5.02 8.97
N TYR A 85 3.12 -6.13 8.46
CA TYR A 85 3.71 -7.18 9.27
C TYR A 85 5.07 -7.56 8.71
N GLY A 86 6.02 -7.83 9.62
CA GLY A 86 7.37 -8.30 9.33
C GLY A 86 7.72 -9.50 10.21
N ASN A 87 8.32 -10.53 9.62
CA ASN A 87 8.93 -11.64 10.33
C ASN A 87 10.36 -11.83 9.82
N ASN A 88 11.34 -11.63 10.70
CA ASN A 88 12.76 -11.84 10.40
C ASN A 88 13.21 -13.19 10.94
N ASN A 89 13.59 -14.13 10.06
CA ASN A 89 14.09 -15.45 10.45
C ASN A 89 15.52 -15.69 9.94
N GLY A 90 16.48 -15.00 10.57
CA GLY A 90 17.92 -15.26 10.40
C GLY A 90 18.68 -14.40 9.38
N CYS A 91 18.01 -13.49 8.68
CA CYS A 91 18.60 -12.40 7.88
C CYS A 91 17.86 -11.09 8.18
N TYR A 92 18.52 -9.94 7.98
CA TYR A 92 17.91 -8.62 8.18
C TYR A 92 17.80 -7.92 6.82
N SER A 93 16.61 -7.96 6.22
CA SER A 93 16.19 -6.99 5.23
C SER A 93 14.73 -6.59 5.52
N PRO A 94 14.49 -5.56 6.33
CA PRO A 94 13.14 -5.05 6.57
C PRO A 94 12.54 -4.33 5.34
N ASP A 95 13.22 -4.39 4.19
CA ASP A 95 12.98 -3.58 2.99
C ASP A 95 11.53 -3.74 2.53
N LEU A 96 10.68 -2.80 2.89
CA LEU A 96 9.28 -2.79 2.49
C LEU A 96 9.00 -1.51 1.73
N THR A 97 8.42 -1.68 0.55
CA THR A 97 8.19 -0.61 -0.39
C THR A 97 6.73 -0.56 -0.82
N LEU A 98 6.15 0.63 -0.90
CA LEU A 98 4.86 0.87 -1.53
C LEU A 98 5.06 1.25 -3.01
N ILE A 99 4.43 0.52 -3.93
CA ILE A 99 4.57 0.67 -5.38
C ILE A 99 3.24 1.06 -6.01
N ILE A 100 3.29 2.03 -6.92
CA ILE A 100 2.22 2.30 -7.90
C ILE A 100 2.67 1.79 -9.26
N THR A 101 1.86 0.92 -9.87
CA THR A 101 2.11 0.34 -11.20
C THR A 101 0.89 0.51 -12.12
N ASN A 102 1.10 0.29 -13.43
CA ASN A 102 0.04 0.30 -14.43
C ASN A 102 -0.85 -0.96 -14.33
N SER A 103 -1.91 -1.00 -15.13
CA SER A 103 -2.94 -2.05 -15.11
C SER A 103 -2.45 -3.45 -15.48
N ASP A 104 -1.28 -3.59 -16.11
CA ASP A 104 -0.66 -4.87 -16.41
C ASP A 104 0.28 -5.36 -15.28
N GLY A 105 0.40 -4.60 -14.19
CA GLY A 105 1.33 -4.86 -13.10
C GLY A 105 2.79 -4.69 -13.51
N LYS A 106 3.07 -4.10 -14.68
CA LYS A 106 4.42 -3.91 -15.21
C LYS A 106 4.79 -2.44 -15.20
N GLY A 107 6.04 -2.19 -14.84
CA GLY A 107 6.61 -0.85 -14.74
C GLY A 107 6.23 -0.17 -13.42
N ILE A 108 7.24 0.39 -12.76
CA ILE A 108 7.06 1.17 -11.54
C ILE A 108 6.81 2.61 -11.96
N PHE A 109 5.62 3.14 -11.66
CA PHE A 109 5.32 4.55 -11.86
C PHE A 109 5.88 5.39 -10.72
N LYS A 110 5.66 4.93 -9.48
CA LYS A 110 6.19 5.53 -8.26
C LYS A 110 6.49 4.48 -7.22
N GLN A 111 7.44 4.83 -6.36
CA GLN A 111 7.92 3.99 -5.28
C GLN A 111 8.10 4.83 -4.02
N TYR A 112 7.69 4.30 -2.88
CA TYR A 112 7.88 4.92 -1.57
C TYR A 112 8.41 3.90 -0.59
N ASP A 113 9.49 4.26 0.09
CA ASP A 113 10.00 3.50 1.23
C ASP A 113 8.98 3.51 2.38
N ILE A 114 8.64 2.33 2.89
CA ILE A 114 7.77 2.12 4.05
C ILE A 114 8.37 1.06 5.00
N GLU A 115 9.70 0.93 5.03
CA GLU A 115 10.44 -0.05 5.86
C GLU A 115 9.96 -0.06 7.32
N GLU A 116 9.74 1.10 7.93
CA GLU A 116 9.32 1.23 9.33
C GLU A 116 7.81 1.00 9.57
N CYS A 117 7.02 0.77 8.53
CA CYS A 117 5.55 0.72 8.58
C CYS A 117 5.03 -0.70 8.81
N GLN A 118 5.58 -1.40 9.80
CA GLN A 118 5.26 -2.79 10.05
C GLN A 118 5.55 -3.18 11.49
N ALA A 119 4.69 -4.02 12.05
CA ALA A 119 4.97 -4.71 13.30
C ALA A 119 5.94 -5.87 13.03
N ILE A 120 7.19 -5.72 13.47
CA ILE A 120 8.23 -6.74 13.29
C ILE A 120 8.27 -7.69 14.48
N VAL A 121 8.12 -8.98 14.20
CA VAL A 121 8.37 -10.07 15.16
C VAL A 121 9.72 -10.71 14.84
N TRP A 122 10.46 -11.05 15.89
CA TRP A 122 11.73 -11.77 15.81
C TRP A 122 11.52 -13.18 16.36
N GLU A 123 11.90 -14.21 15.60
CA GLU A 123 11.94 -15.61 16.05
C GLU A 123 13.35 -16.07 16.42
#